data_AF-A0A6P0S4L1-F1
#
_entry.id   AF-A0A6P0S4L1-F1
#
_cell.length_a   1.000
_cell.length_b   1.000
_cell.length_c   1.000
_cell.angle_alpha   90.00
_cell.angle_beta   90.00
_cell.angle_gamma   90.00
#
_symmetry.space_group_name_H-M   'P 1'
#
loop_
_entity.id
_entity.type
_entity.pdbx_description
1 polymer ?
#
loop_
_entity_poly.entity_id
_entity_poly.type
_entity_poly.pdbx_seq_one_letter_code
_entity_poly.pdbx_strand_id
1 'polypeptide(L)'
;MNEAKLREELRIRSQALKGQCVERLLRSFTLAAVDETMTDAEWLEALVMIVADKPAESWTDEDVTRFEIQLADLTRRFKNLEALRAEVAAKGGGFEARRITVTREDGEEINQIVGIDRDCEGQIEELVEQVMELLPDNNQLRQAVIARLTEKVLDLASETLPRIGKKRQDGGGKQKTGYA
;
A
#
# COMPACT_ATOMS: atom_id res chain seq x y z
N MET A 1 -23.68 -0.37 9.77
CA MET A 1 -22.48 -1.24 9.80
C MET A 1 -22.36 -1.75 11.23
N ASN A 2 -22.19 -3.05 11.47
CA ASN A 2 -22.17 -3.63 12.83
C ASN A 2 -20.74 -3.51 13.40
N GLU A 3 -20.55 -2.91 14.58
CA GLU A 3 -19.25 -2.68 15.22
C GLU A 3 -18.45 -3.98 15.41
N ALA A 4 -19.12 -5.06 15.83
CA ALA A 4 -18.52 -6.37 15.96
C ALA A 4 -17.96 -6.90 14.62
N LYS A 5 -18.64 -6.58 13.51
CA LYS A 5 -18.17 -6.95 12.17
C LYS A 5 -16.93 -6.14 11.77
N LEU A 6 -16.87 -4.86 12.14
CA LEU A 6 -15.72 -4.01 11.85
C LEU A 6 -14.47 -4.47 12.62
N ARG A 7 -14.61 -4.77 13.91
CA ARG A 7 -13.53 -5.33 14.73
C ARG A 7 -13.00 -6.61 14.12
N GLU A 8 -13.90 -7.51 13.73
CA GLU A 8 -13.54 -8.78 13.10
C GLU A 8 -12.80 -8.61 11.77
N GLU A 9 -13.30 -7.74 10.89
CA GLU A 9 -12.65 -7.44 9.61
C GLU A 9 -11.24 -6.86 9.81
N LEU A 10 -11.08 -5.93 10.77
CA LEU A 10 -9.78 -5.34 11.07
C LEU A 10 -8.82 -6.35 11.70
N ARG A 11 -9.32 -7.26 12.55
CA ARG A 11 -8.54 -8.35 13.15
C ARG A 11 -7.98 -9.27 12.08
N ILE A 12 -8.81 -9.77 11.17
CA ILE A 12 -8.38 -10.66 10.07
C ILE A 12 -7.30 -10.00 9.22
N ARG A 13 -7.51 -8.74 8.83
CA ARG A 13 -6.56 -7.97 8.03
C ARG A 13 -5.24 -7.75 8.77
N SER A 14 -5.29 -7.43 10.06
CA SER A 14 -4.09 -7.19 10.89
C SER A 14 -3.31 -8.47 11.19
N GLN A 15 -4.00 -9.61 11.31
CA GLN A 15 -3.37 -10.91 11.54
C GLN A 15 -2.45 -11.30 10.38
N ALA A 16 -2.82 -10.97 9.15
CA ALA A 16 -1.99 -11.19 7.96
C ALA A 16 -0.68 -10.36 7.97
N LEU A 17 -0.60 -9.32 8.79
CA LEU A 17 0.55 -8.41 8.90
C LEU A 17 1.40 -8.64 10.16
N LYS A 18 0.96 -9.51 11.07
CA LYS A 18 1.60 -9.74 12.37
C LYS A 18 3.03 -10.28 12.22
N GLY A 19 3.95 -9.72 13.01
CA GLY A 19 5.36 -10.14 13.04
C GLY A 19 6.21 -9.62 11.86
N GLN A 20 5.62 -8.83 10.96
CA GLN A 20 6.29 -8.35 9.75
C GLN A 20 6.39 -6.82 9.68
N CYS A 21 5.76 -6.11 10.62
CA CYS A 21 5.85 -4.67 10.76
C CYS A 21 7.09 -4.29 11.58
N VAL A 22 8.05 -3.63 10.94
CA VAL A 22 9.20 -3.02 11.62
C VAL A 22 8.88 -1.60 12.08
N GLU A 23 8.06 -0.88 11.32
CA GLU A 23 7.58 0.46 11.68
C GLU A 23 6.75 0.41 12.97
N ARG A 24 7.15 1.22 13.95
CA ARG A 24 6.68 1.12 15.34
C ARG A 24 5.17 1.32 15.45
N LEU A 25 4.63 2.35 14.82
CA LEU A 25 3.21 2.70 14.94
C LEU A 25 2.34 1.62 14.33
N LEU A 26 2.64 1.20 13.09
CA LEU A 26 1.93 0.12 12.42
C LEU A 26 2.02 -1.21 13.16
N ARG A 27 3.18 -1.51 13.78
CA ARG A 27 3.35 -2.67 14.64
C ARG A 27 2.46 -2.60 15.88
N SER A 28 2.48 -1.49 16.61
CA SER A 28 1.63 -1.32 17.80
C SER A 28 0.14 -1.42 17.43
N PHE A 29 -0.26 -0.75 16.34
CA PHE A 29 -1.63 -0.79 15.85
C PHE A 29 -2.07 -2.20 15.47
N THR A 30 -1.26 -2.94 14.70
CA THR A 30 -1.59 -4.32 14.31
C THR A 30 -1.64 -5.27 15.51
N LEU A 31 -0.79 -5.06 16.53
CA LEU A 31 -0.82 -5.86 17.76
C LEU A 31 -2.11 -5.62 18.57
N ALA A 32 -2.51 -4.36 18.76
CA ALA A 32 -3.77 -4.03 19.43
C ALA A 32 -4.99 -4.49 18.62
N ALA A 33 -4.94 -4.38 17.29
CA ALA A 33 -6.02 -4.80 16.41
C ALA A 33 -6.32 -6.31 16.48
N VAL A 34 -5.31 -7.14 16.77
CA VAL A 34 -5.46 -8.60 16.91
C VAL A 34 -5.68 -9.07 18.35
N ASP A 35 -5.76 -8.14 19.31
CA ASP A 35 -5.99 -8.49 20.70
C ASP A 35 -7.46 -8.85 20.95
N GLU A 36 -7.68 -10.09 21.40
CA GLU A 36 -8.99 -10.67 21.71
C GLU A 36 -9.30 -10.62 23.21
N THR A 37 -8.34 -10.20 24.04
CA THR A 37 -8.49 -10.19 25.50
C THR A 37 -9.26 -8.96 26.01
N MET A 38 -9.31 -7.90 25.19
CA MET A 38 -9.97 -6.63 25.49
C MET A 38 -11.46 -6.64 25.15
N THR A 39 -12.28 -5.94 25.94
CA THR A 39 -13.65 -5.57 25.55
C THR A 39 -13.63 -4.65 24.32
N ASP A 40 -14.76 -4.47 23.64
CA ASP A 40 -14.83 -3.62 22.45
C ASP A 40 -14.45 -2.15 22.74
N ALA A 41 -14.82 -1.64 23.91
CA ALA A 41 -14.49 -0.28 24.33
C ALA A 41 -12.98 -0.11 24.59
N GLU A 42 -12.38 -1.01 25.38
CA GLU A 42 -10.94 -1.01 25.67
C GLU A 42 -10.12 -1.19 24.38
N TRP A 43 -10.58 -2.05 23.47
CA TRP A 43 -9.95 -2.26 22.17
C TRP A 43 -9.94 -0.99 21.32
N LEU A 44 -11.09 -0.31 21.23
CA LEU A 44 -11.21 0.92 20.45
C LEU A 44 -10.34 2.04 21.06
N GLU A 45 -10.37 2.18 22.38
CA GLU A 45 -9.56 3.15 23.11
C GLU A 45 -8.06 2.90 22.89
N ALA A 46 -7.61 1.64 22.94
CA ALA A 46 -6.22 1.29 22.66
C ALA A 46 -5.81 1.68 21.23
N LEU A 47 -6.64 1.40 20.22
CA LEU A 47 -6.36 1.79 18.84
C LEU A 47 -6.29 3.31 18.68
N VAL A 48 -7.22 4.05 19.27
CA VAL A 48 -7.27 5.51 19.24
C VAL A 48 -6.03 6.10 19.91
N MET A 49 -5.67 5.60 21.09
CA MET A 49 -4.49 6.03 21.84
C MET A 49 -3.19 5.77 21.07
N ILE A 50 -3.08 4.63 20.39
CA ILE A 50 -1.89 4.32 19.56
C ILE A 50 -1.73 5.34 18.44
N VAL A 51 -2.82 5.71 17.76
CA VAL A 51 -2.77 6.63 16.62
C VAL A 51 -2.49 8.07 17.08
N ALA A 52 -3.17 8.53 18.14
CA ALA A 52 -3.04 9.88 18.65
C ALA A 52 -1.84 10.09 19.58
N ASP A 53 -1.24 9.01 20.07
CA ASP A 53 -0.23 9.01 21.14
C ASP A 53 -0.72 9.75 22.42
N LYS A 54 -2.04 9.72 22.66
CA LYS A 54 -2.72 10.49 23.72
C LYS A 54 -4.12 9.92 24.01
N PRO A 55 -4.57 9.81 25.28
CA PRO A 55 -5.89 9.27 25.61
C PRO A 55 -7.01 10.24 25.19
N ALA A 56 -8.11 9.69 24.67
CA ALA A 56 -9.21 10.45 24.06
C ALA A 56 -9.87 11.47 25.00
N GLU A 57 -9.92 11.17 26.31
CA GLU A 57 -10.46 12.06 27.34
C GLU A 57 -9.70 13.40 27.48
N SER A 58 -8.46 13.46 27.01
CA SER A 58 -7.59 14.63 27.11
C SER A 58 -7.50 15.46 25.83
N TRP A 59 -8.33 15.12 24.84
CA TRP A 59 -8.28 15.74 23.51
C TRP A 59 -8.91 17.13 23.49
N THR A 60 -8.25 18.01 22.76
CA THR A 60 -8.77 19.28 22.26
C THR A 60 -9.27 19.10 20.82
N ASP A 61 -9.96 20.10 20.26
CA ASP A 61 -10.37 20.08 18.85
C ASP A 61 -9.18 19.96 17.89
N GLU A 62 -8.01 20.50 18.28
CA GLU A 62 -6.77 20.35 17.51
C GLU A 62 -6.28 18.89 17.52
N ASP A 63 -6.41 18.20 18.65
CA ASP A 63 -6.03 16.79 18.76
C ASP A 63 -6.92 15.91 17.87
N VAL A 64 -8.22 16.20 17.79
CA VAL A 64 -9.15 15.50 16.87
C VAL A 64 -8.68 15.65 15.42
N THR A 65 -8.38 16.88 15.00
CA THR A 65 -7.91 17.16 13.63
C THR A 65 -6.59 16.43 13.34
N ARG A 66 -5.66 16.45 14.30
CA ARG A 66 -4.37 15.76 14.20
C ARG A 66 -4.54 14.25 14.09
N PHE A 67 -5.43 13.68 14.90
CA PHE A 67 -5.75 12.26 14.87
C PHE A 67 -6.29 11.84 13.50
N GLU A 68 -7.19 12.61 12.88
CA GLU A 68 -7.72 12.28 11.55
C GLU A 68 -6.62 12.20 10.49
N ILE A 69 -5.67 13.13 10.51
CA ILE A 69 -4.52 13.15 9.60
C ILE A 69 -3.62 11.93 9.85
N GLN A 70 -3.31 11.64 11.11
CA GLN A 70 -2.48 10.49 11.49
C GLN A 70 -3.15 9.15 11.12
N LEU A 71 -4.46 9.03 11.34
CA LEU A 71 -5.24 7.86 10.99
C LEU A 71 -5.29 7.65 9.47
N ALA A 72 -5.46 8.71 8.69
CA ALA A 72 -5.45 8.65 7.24
C ALA A 72 -4.10 8.14 6.71
N ASP A 73 -2.99 8.68 7.23
CA ASP A 73 -1.66 8.25 6.84
C ASP A 73 -1.34 6.81 7.30
N LEU A 74 -1.73 6.43 8.53
CA LEU A 74 -1.60 5.06 9.01
C LEU A 74 -2.41 4.08 8.16
N THR A 75 -3.64 4.43 7.81
CA THR A 75 -4.53 3.62 6.94
C THR A 75 -3.89 3.42 5.57
N ARG A 76 -3.29 4.47 4.99
CA ARG A 76 -2.56 4.37 3.72
C ARG A 76 -1.38 3.41 3.82
N ARG A 77 -0.56 3.54 4.87
CA ARG A 77 0.58 2.64 5.14
C ARG A 77 0.13 1.19 5.33
N PHE A 78 -0.94 0.97 6.09
CA PHE A 78 -1.54 -0.35 6.32
C PHE A 78 -1.98 -1.01 5.01
N LYS A 79 -2.78 -0.31 4.20
CA LYS A 79 -3.24 -0.82 2.89
C LYS A 79 -2.10 -1.11 1.93
N ASN A 80 -1.07 -0.28 1.94
CA ASN A 80 0.12 -0.50 1.10
C ASN A 80 0.85 -1.78 1.51
N LEU A 81 0.97 -2.04 2.82
CA LEU A 81 1.58 -3.27 3.32
C LEU A 81 0.71 -4.50 3.01
N GLU A 82 -0.61 -4.42 3.16
CA GLU A 82 -1.52 -5.50 2.76
C GLU A 82 -1.36 -5.87 1.28
N ALA A 83 -1.36 -4.88 0.40
CA ALA A 83 -1.19 -5.10 -1.04
C ALA A 83 0.15 -5.78 -1.34
N LEU A 84 1.22 -5.34 -0.67
CA LEU A 84 2.54 -5.95 -0.81
C LEU A 84 2.54 -7.42 -0.38
N ARG A 85 1.84 -7.76 0.71
CA ARG A 85 1.76 -9.13 1.22
C ARG A 85 0.93 -10.05 0.35
N ALA A 86 -0.19 -9.56 -0.17
CA ALA A 86 -0.99 -10.32 -1.11
C ALA A 86 -0.15 -10.75 -2.33
N GLU A 87 0.68 -9.85 -2.84
CA GLU A 87 1.57 -10.12 -3.98
C GLU A 87 2.69 -11.13 -3.63
N VAL A 88 3.33 -10.99 -2.47
CA VAL A 88 4.35 -11.95 -1.99
C VAL A 88 3.76 -13.34 -1.81
N ALA A 89 2.56 -13.42 -1.22
CA ALA A 89 1.88 -14.70 -1.04
C ALA A 89 1.52 -15.36 -2.38
N ALA A 90 1.13 -14.57 -3.39
CA ALA A 90 0.79 -15.07 -4.73
C ALA A 90 2.01 -15.57 -5.52
N LYS A 91 3.18 -14.94 -5.37
CA LYS A 91 4.40 -15.27 -6.13
C LYS A 91 5.28 -16.35 -5.50
N GLY A 92 5.02 -16.72 -4.24
CA GLY A 92 5.89 -17.60 -3.46
C GLY A 92 7.12 -16.83 -2.96
N GLY A 93 7.38 -16.86 -1.65
CA GLY A 93 8.43 -16.06 -1.02
C GLY A 93 9.86 -16.31 -1.55
N GLY A 94 10.85 -15.64 -0.96
CA GLY A 94 12.26 -15.75 -1.39
C GLY A 94 12.83 -14.45 -1.98
N PHE A 95 11.98 -13.46 -2.22
CA PHE A 95 12.36 -12.14 -2.70
C PHE A 95 11.97 -11.04 -1.69
N GLU A 96 12.66 -9.91 -1.74
CA GLU A 96 12.22 -8.68 -1.09
C GLU A 96 11.24 -7.93 -1.99
N ALA A 97 10.00 -7.75 -1.54
CA ALA A 97 9.01 -7.01 -2.30
C ALA A 97 9.10 -5.51 -1.97
N ARG A 98 9.15 -4.67 -2.99
CA ARG A 98 9.03 -3.21 -2.88
C ARG A 98 7.89 -2.71 -3.75
N ARG A 99 7.21 -1.65 -3.30
CA ARG A 99 6.20 -0.95 -4.11
C ARG A 99 6.78 0.36 -4.61
N ILE A 100 6.61 0.62 -5.89
CA ILE A 100 6.97 1.88 -6.56
C ILE A 100 5.67 2.55 -6.99
N THR A 101 5.52 3.83 -6.62
CA THR A 101 4.41 4.68 -7.05
C THR A 101 4.98 5.95 -7.70
N VAL A 102 4.54 6.26 -8.91
CA VAL A 102 4.85 7.50 -9.62
C VAL A 102 3.54 8.21 -9.94
N THR A 103 3.38 9.43 -9.45
CA THR A 103 2.23 10.29 -9.76
C THR A 103 2.68 11.35 -10.76
N ARG A 104 2.00 11.42 -11.90
CA ARG A 104 2.26 12.37 -12.98
C ARG A 104 1.53 13.69 -12.72
N GLU A 105 1.90 14.73 -13.46
CA GLU A 105 1.32 16.08 -13.31
C GLU A 105 -0.17 16.14 -13.66
N ASP A 106 -0.64 15.22 -14.51
CA ASP A 106 -2.06 15.03 -14.87
C ASP A 106 -2.86 14.28 -13.78
N GLY A 107 -2.19 13.83 -12.72
CA GLY A 107 -2.77 13.05 -11.63
C GLY A 107 -2.85 11.55 -11.90
N GLU A 108 -2.39 11.06 -13.05
CA GLU A 108 -2.30 9.61 -13.28
C GLU A 108 -1.21 8.99 -12.40
N GLU A 109 -1.52 7.83 -11.80
CA GLU A 109 -0.60 7.08 -10.96
C GLU A 109 -0.19 5.75 -11.59
N ILE A 110 1.11 5.50 -11.63
CA ILE A 110 1.68 4.19 -11.93
C ILE A 110 2.01 3.52 -10.60
N ASN A 111 1.45 2.34 -10.36
CA ASN A 111 1.67 1.54 -9.16
C ASN A 111 2.19 0.15 -9.53
N GLN A 112 3.42 -0.17 -9.14
CA GLN A 112 4.05 -1.46 -9.43
C GLN A 112 4.64 -2.08 -8.17
N ILE A 113 4.44 -3.40 -8.00
CA ILE A 113 5.21 -4.20 -7.03
C ILE A 113 6.37 -4.87 -7.76
N VAL A 114 7.57 -4.66 -7.24
CA VAL A 114 8.82 -5.21 -7.76
C VAL A 114 9.34 -6.21 -6.73
N GLY A 115 9.70 -7.40 -7.19
CA GLY A 115 10.42 -8.37 -6.38
C GLY A 115 11.91 -8.26 -6.65
N ILE A 116 12.71 -8.10 -5.60
CA ILE A 116 14.17 -8.16 -5.66
C ILE A 116 14.55 -9.54 -5.14
N ASP A 117 14.99 -10.41 -6.05
CA ASP A 117 15.52 -11.71 -5.66
C ASP A 117 16.84 -11.50 -4.89
N ARG A 118 16.97 -12.17 -3.74
CA ARG A 118 18.18 -12.08 -2.92
C ARG A 118 19.41 -12.61 -3.65
N ASP A 119 19.21 -13.58 -4.55
CA ASP A 119 20.30 -14.15 -5.34
C ASP A 119 20.85 -13.15 -6.37
N CYS A 120 20.04 -12.14 -6.75
CA CYS A 120 20.42 -11.09 -7.70
C CYS A 120 20.88 -9.79 -7.02
N GLU A 121 20.84 -9.69 -5.70
CA GLU A 121 21.03 -8.43 -4.98
C GLU A 121 22.42 -7.81 -5.24
N GLY A 122 23.47 -8.62 -5.27
CA GLY A 122 24.83 -8.15 -5.60
C GLY A 122 24.94 -7.59 -7.03
N GLN A 123 24.32 -8.26 -8.00
CA GLN A 123 24.28 -7.78 -9.39
C GLN A 123 23.49 -6.48 -9.51
N ILE A 124 22.39 -6.34 -8.76
CA ILE A 124 21.59 -5.12 -8.73
C ILE A 124 22.42 -3.97 -8.16
N GLU A 125 23.13 -4.17 -7.05
CA GLU A 125 23.96 -3.14 -6.42
C GLU A 125 25.09 -2.67 -7.35
N GLU A 126 25.77 -3.60 -8.02
CA GLU A 126 26.79 -3.26 -9.03
C GLU A 126 26.23 -2.40 -10.16
N LEU A 127 25.04 -2.73 -10.66
CA LEU A 127 24.37 -1.94 -11.71
C LEU A 127 23.94 -0.57 -11.20
N VAL A 128 23.47 -0.47 -9.95
CA VAL A 128 23.13 0.81 -9.32
C VAL A 128 24.38 1.70 -9.25
N GLU A 129 25.51 1.17 -8.81
CA GLU A 129 26.75 1.95 -8.71
C GLU A 129 27.23 2.42 -10.09
N GLN A 130 27.21 1.55 -11.11
CA GLN A 130 27.53 1.93 -12.49
C GLN A 130 26.62 3.04 -13.02
N VAL A 131 25.31 2.98 -12.74
CA VAL A 131 24.37 4.04 -13.12
C VAL A 131 24.70 5.34 -12.37
N MET A 132 25.07 5.26 -11.10
CA MET A 132 25.44 6.42 -10.29
C MET A 132 26.73 7.09 -10.77
N GLU A 133 27.71 6.32 -11.26
CA GLU A 133 28.94 6.85 -11.88
C GLU A 133 28.66 7.61 -13.19
N LEU A 134 27.65 7.20 -13.96
CA LEU A 134 27.24 7.90 -15.18
C LEU A 134 26.51 9.22 -14.90
N LEU A 135 25.98 9.39 -13.70
CA LEU A 135 25.19 10.56 -13.31
C LEU A 135 26.06 11.57 -12.56
N PRO A 136 26.03 12.85 -12.95
CA PRO A 136 26.79 13.88 -12.23
C PRO A 136 26.28 13.99 -10.79
N ASP A 137 27.12 14.54 -9.91
CA ASP A 137 26.79 14.76 -8.50
C ASP A 137 25.81 15.93 -8.31
N ASN A 138 24.60 15.74 -8.81
CA ASN A 138 23.49 16.68 -8.76
C ASN A 138 22.22 15.90 -8.41
N ASN A 139 21.78 16.04 -7.15
CA ASN A 139 20.63 15.30 -6.63
C ASN A 139 19.33 15.59 -7.40
N GLN A 140 19.10 16.84 -7.83
CA GLN A 140 17.90 17.18 -8.59
C GLN A 140 17.89 16.49 -9.96
N LEU A 141 19.04 16.45 -10.66
CA LEU A 141 19.14 15.75 -11.93
C LEU A 141 19.01 14.24 -11.75
N ARG A 142 19.66 13.66 -10.73
CA ARG A 142 19.53 12.23 -10.40
C ARG A 142 18.07 11.84 -10.13
N GLN A 143 17.35 12.63 -9.33
CA GLN A 143 15.92 12.41 -9.07
C GLN A 143 15.08 12.48 -10.35
N ALA A 144 15.33 13.47 -11.22
CA ALA A 144 14.64 13.59 -12.49
C ALA A 144 14.91 12.38 -13.41
N VAL A 145 16.16 11.89 -13.44
CA VAL A 145 16.53 10.68 -14.19
C VAL A 145 15.82 9.45 -13.62
N ILE A 146 15.78 9.26 -12.30
CA ILE A 146 15.08 8.14 -11.66
C ILE A 146 13.59 8.16 -12.02
N ALA A 147 12.94 9.32 -11.98
CA ALA A 147 11.52 9.45 -12.35
C ALA A 147 11.28 9.00 -13.81
N ARG A 148 12.09 9.51 -14.75
CA ARG A 148 11.97 9.17 -16.18
C ARG A 148 12.35 7.73 -16.51
N LEU A 149 13.35 7.16 -15.83
CA LEU A 149 13.71 5.75 -15.95
C LEU A 149 12.58 4.85 -15.42
N THR A 150 11.99 5.20 -14.28
CA THR A 150 10.87 4.47 -13.71
C THR A 150 9.69 4.44 -14.69
N GLU A 151 9.28 5.60 -15.22
CA GLU A 151 8.22 5.69 -16.22
C GLU A 151 8.53 4.81 -17.45
N LYS A 152 9.74 4.90 -17.99
CA LYS A 152 10.14 4.14 -19.18
C LYS A 152 10.12 2.63 -18.93
N VAL A 153 10.63 2.17 -17.79
CA VAL A 153 10.67 0.73 -17.43
C VAL A 153 9.27 0.20 -17.18
N LEU A 154 8.42 0.96 -16.50
CA LEU A 154 7.06 0.54 -16.17
C LEU A 154 6.11 0.61 -17.38
N ASP A 155 6.28 1.58 -18.27
CA ASP A 155 5.54 1.64 -19.54
C ASP A 155 5.87 0.42 -20.42
N LEU A 156 7.16 0.03 -20.52
CA LEU A 156 7.59 -1.18 -21.23
C LEU A 156 6.98 -2.47 -20.62
N ALA A 157 6.90 -2.56 -19.30
CA ALA A 157 6.28 -3.69 -18.61
C ALA A 157 4.75 -3.76 -18.86
N SER A 158 4.10 -2.61 -19.03
CA SER A 158 2.66 -2.53 -19.35
C SER A 158 2.33 -2.98 -20.78
N GLU A 159 3.31 -2.96 -21.69
CA GLU A 159 3.19 -3.46 -23.07
C GLU A 159 3.41 -4.98 -23.15
N THR A 160 4.17 -5.56 -22.23
CA THR A 160 4.52 -7.00 -22.24
C THR A 160 3.52 -7.89 -21.50
N LEU A 161 2.68 -7.32 -20.62
CA LEU A 161 1.63 -8.06 -19.90
C LEU A 161 0.25 -7.78 -20.53
N PRO A 162 -0.62 -8.79 -20.71
CA PRO A 162 -2.00 -8.55 -21.13
C PRO A 162 -2.66 -7.63 -20.10
N ARG A 163 -3.18 -6.49 -20.55
CA ARG A 163 -3.97 -5.59 -19.70
C ARG A 163 -5.23 -6.34 -19.22
N ILE A 164 -5.14 -6.98 -18.04
CA ILE A 164 -6.31 -7.55 -17.38
C ILE A 164 -7.16 -6.37 -16.90
N GLY A 165 -8.19 -6.04 -17.69
CA GLY A 165 -9.23 -5.10 -17.28
C GLY A 165 -9.57 -4.02 -18.29
N LYS A 166 -10.14 -4.39 -19.45
CA LYS A 166 -11.20 -3.57 -20.05
C LYS A 166 -12.48 -4.39 -20.12
N LYS A 167 -13.37 -4.13 -19.15
CA LYS A 167 -14.76 -4.57 -19.19
C LYS A 167 -15.36 -3.97 -20.47
N ARG A 168 -15.71 -4.81 -21.45
CA ARG A 168 -16.51 -4.40 -22.61
C ARG A 168 -17.87 -3.93 -22.09
N GLN A 169 -18.03 -2.62 -21.94
CA GLN A 169 -19.32 -2.00 -22.15
C GLN A 169 -19.49 -1.90 -23.66
N ASP A 170 -20.35 -2.74 -24.21
CA ASP A 170 -21.15 -2.38 -25.38
C ASP A 170 -22.59 -2.74 -25.05
N GLY A 171 -23.34 -1.70 -24.70
CA GLY A 171 -24.80 -1.74 -24.72
C GLY A 171 -25.29 -1.69 -26.16
N GLY A 172 -26.39 -2.39 -26.42
CA GLY A 172 -27.03 -2.36 -27.73
C GLY A 172 -28.37 -3.05 -27.67
N GLY A 173 -29.34 -2.37 -27.06
CA GLY A 173 -30.73 -2.81 -27.04
C GLY A 173 -31.27 -3.05 -28.45
N LYS A 174 -32.02 -4.14 -28.60
CA LYS A 174 -33.07 -4.26 -29.61
C LYS A 174 -34.29 -4.92 -28.98
N GLN A 175 -35.25 -4.08 -28.62
CA GLN A 175 -36.67 -4.42 -28.71
C GLN A 175 -36.95 -4.93 -30.13
N LYS A 176 -37.50 -6.14 -30.22
CA LYS A 176 -38.41 -6.52 -31.31
C LYS A 176 -39.56 -7.33 -30.74
N THR A 177 -40.71 -6.66 -30.74
CA THR A 177 -42.07 -7.18 -30.82
C THR A 177 -42.24 -8.27 -31.89
N GLY A 178 -43.07 -9.29 -31.61
CA GLY A 178 -43.89 -9.95 -32.64
C GLY A 178 -43.98 -11.49 -32.60
N TYR A 179 -45.22 -11.97 -32.39
CA TYR A 179 -45.80 -13.30 -32.69
C TYR A 179 -45.31 -14.51 -31.86
N ALA A 180 -46.15 -15.39 -31.29
CA ALA A 180 -47.58 -15.69 -31.50
C ALA A 180 -48.26 -16.09 -30.18
#